data_AF-A0A6N7I8F4-F1
#
_entry.id   AF-A0A6N7I8F4-F1
#
_cell.length_a   1.000
_cell.length_b   1.000
_cell.length_c   1.000
_cell.angle_alpha   90.00
_cell.angle_beta   90.00
_cell.angle_gamma   90.00
#
_symmetry.space_group_name_H-M   'P 1'
#
loop_
_entity.id
_entity.type
_entity.pdbx_description
1 polymer ?
#
loop_
_entity_poly.entity_id
_entity_poly.type
_entity_poly.pdbx_seq_one_letter_code
_entity_poly.pdbx_strand_id
1 'polypeptide(L)'
;MELKEAVRMILLESAAHPKLLKVARPVYDDLEAGRQVPYQALSAVLEEASGAGVIATLKKQNPNTFEDMVLTLGREIDRQAPVGGLFRR
;
A
#
# COMPACT_ATOMS: atom_id res chain seq x y z
N MET A 1 8.31 8.20 7.28
CA MET A 1 8.28 6.74 7.07
C MET A 1 8.67 6.46 5.63
N GLU A 2 9.42 5.39 5.39
CA GLU A 2 9.79 4.95 4.04
C GLU A 2 8.65 4.15 3.39
N LEU A 3 8.56 4.15 2.05
CA LEU A 3 7.54 3.39 1.30
C LEU A 3 7.53 1.91 1.67
N LYS A 4 8.72 1.31 1.82
CA LYS A 4 8.89 -0.08 2.25
C LYS A 4 8.28 -0.34 3.63
N GLU A 5 8.45 0.59 4.57
CA GLU A 5 7.89 0.47 5.92
C GLU A 5 6.36 0.53 5.89
N ALA A 6 5.80 1.42 5.07
CA ALA A 6 4.36 1.52 4.90
C ALA A 6 3.76 0.21 4.33
N VAL A 7 4.38 -0.37 3.30
CA VAL A 7 3.96 -1.66 2.74
C VAL A 7 4.17 -2.80 3.74
N ARG A 8 5.25 -2.78 4.54
CA ARG A 8 5.51 -3.78 5.58
C ARG A 8 4.40 -3.83 6.62
N MET A 9 3.89 -2.66 7.04
CA MET A 9 2.78 -2.60 8.00
C MET A 9 1.54 -3.31 7.47
N ILE A 10 1.19 -3.10 6.19
CA ILE A 10 0.09 -3.82 5.53
C ILE A 10 0.40 -5.31 5.48
N LEU A 11 1.63 -5.69 5.10
CA LEU A 11 2.05 -7.09 4.98
C LEU A 11 1.94 -7.86 6.30
N LEU A 12 2.28 -7.24 7.44
CA LEU A 12 2.18 -7.86 8.76
C LEU A 12 0.73 -8.22 9.11
N GLU A 13 -0.21 -7.30 8.84
CA GLU A 13 -1.64 -7.55 9.05
C GLU A 13 -2.25 -8.47 7.98
N SER A 14 -1.57 -8.67 6.85
CA SER A 14 -2.03 -9.52 5.74
C SER A 14 -1.97 -11.02 6.04
N ALA A 15 -1.33 -11.45 7.14
CA ALA A 15 -1.19 -12.87 7.48
C ALA A 15 -2.55 -13.58 7.62
N ALA A 16 -3.59 -12.87 8.06
CA ALA A 16 -4.96 -13.38 8.16
C ALA A 16 -5.75 -13.29 6.84
N HIS A 17 -5.19 -12.70 5.78
CA HIS A 17 -5.87 -12.36 4.53
C HIS A 17 -5.07 -12.89 3.32
N PRO A 18 -5.27 -14.16 2.91
CA PRO A 18 -4.45 -14.81 1.87
C PRO A 18 -4.43 -14.10 0.52
N LYS A 19 -5.51 -13.40 0.14
CA LYS A 19 -5.55 -12.60 -1.10
C LYS A 19 -4.66 -11.37 -1.00
N LEU A 20 -4.78 -10.63 0.10
CA LEU A 20 -3.92 -9.49 0.39
C LEU A 20 -2.45 -9.90 0.49
N LEU A 21 -2.15 -11.02 1.13
CA LEU A 21 -0.79 -11.53 1.24
C LEU A 21 -0.16 -11.79 -0.14
N LYS A 22 -0.94 -12.32 -1.10
CA LYS A 22 -0.46 -12.58 -2.47
C LYS A 22 -0.11 -11.32 -3.25
N VAL A 23 -0.77 -10.19 -2.96
CA VAL A 23 -0.48 -8.91 -3.64
C VAL A 23 0.55 -8.07 -2.89
N ALA A 24 0.51 -8.05 -1.56
CA ALA A 24 1.41 -7.25 -0.73
C ALA A 24 2.83 -7.83 -0.66
N ARG A 25 2.97 -9.16 -0.66
CA ARG A 25 4.28 -9.81 -0.54
C ARG A 25 5.24 -9.49 -1.70
N PRO A 26 4.89 -9.68 -2.98
CA PRO A 26 5.81 -9.37 -4.07
C PRO A 26 6.16 -7.87 -4.12
N VAL A 27 5.21 -7.00 -3.79
CA VAL A 27 5.45 -5.55 -3.69
C VAL A 27 6.47 -5.22 -2.61
N TYR A 28 6.35 -5.84 -1.43
CA TYR A 28 7.33 -5.69 -0.37
C TYR A 28 8.71 -6.22 -0.77
N ASP A 29 8.78 -7.41 -1.37
CA ASP A 29 10.04 -8.04 -1.77
C ASP A 29 10.76 -7.20 -2.86
N ASP A 30 10.01 -6.57 -3.77
CA ASP A 30 10.55 -5.61 -4.75
C ASP A 30 11.12 -4.36 -4.09
N LEU A 31 10.38 -3.76 -3.14
CA LEU A 31 10.84 -2.60 -2.38
C LEU A 31 12.04 -2.92 -1.48
N GLU A 32 12.09 -4.12 -0.89
CA GLU A 32 13.22 -4.59 -0.10
C GLU A 32 14.49 -4.72 -0.96
N ALA A 33 14.34 -5.21 -2.18
CA ALA A 33 15.42 -5.29 -3.15
C ALA A 33 15.79 -3.95 -3.81
N GLY A 34 15.14 -2.84 -3.41
CA GLY A 34 15.36 -1.51 -3.98
C GLY A 34 14.86 -1.36 -5.41
N ARG A 35 13.99 -2.26 -5.89
CA ARG A 35 13.35 -2.16 -7.21
C ARG A 35 12.24 -1.12 -7.16
N GLN A 36 11.99 -0.49 -8.32
CA GLN A 36 10.80 0.35 -8.49
C GLN A 36 9.56 -0.53 -8.58
N VAL A 37 8.53 -0.15 -7.83
CA VAL A 37 7.21 -0.77 -7.88
C VAL A 37 6.26 0.17 -8.62
N PRO A 38 5.52 -0.31 -9.64
CA PRO A 38 4.56 0.50 -10.37
C PRO A 38 3.37 0.89 -9.51
N TYR A 39 2.82 2.09 -9.71
CA TYR A 39 1.70 2.62 -8.92
C TYR A 39 0.49 1.69 -8.92
N GLN A 40 0.22 0.97 -10.01
CA GLN A 40 -0.90 0.01 -10.08
C GLN A 40 -0.77 -1.09 -9.04
N ALA A 41 0.45 -1.54 -8.73
CA ALA A 41 0.69 -2.56 -7.73
C ALA A 41 0.48 -2.00 -6.31
N LEU A 42 0.91 -0.75 -6.05
CA LEU A 42 0.65 -0.06 -4.78
C LEU A 42 -0.86 0.20 -4.59
N SER A 43 -1.56 0.61 -5.64
CA SER A 43 -3.02 0.79 -5.64
C SER A 43 -3.74 -0.53 -5.37
N ALA A 44 -3.34 -1.62 -6.03
CA ALA A 44 -3.94 -2.94 -5.80
C ALA A 44 -3.78 -3.42 -4.36
N VAL A 45 -2.63 -3.15 -3.72
CA VAL A 45 -2.40 -3.44 -2.30
C VAL A 45 -3.35 -2.65 -1.42
N LEU A 46 -3.55 -1.36 -1.68
CA LEU A 46 -4.48 -0.52 -0.93
C LEU A 46 -5.94 -0.95 -1.10
N GLU A 47 -6.36 -1.27 -2.33
CA GLU A 47 -7.71 -1.73 -2.63
C GLU A 47 -8.03 -3.04 -1.90
N GLU A 48 -7.13 -4.04 -1.99
CA GLU A 48 -7.31 -5.31 -1.32
C GLU A 48 -7.23 -5.16 0.22
N ALA A 49 -6.37 -4.29 0.74
CA ALA A 49 -6.29 -4.02 2.18
C ALA A 49 -7.55 -3.33 2.71
N SER A 50 -8.14 -2.44 1.91
CA SER A 50 -9.41 -1.79 2.24
C SER A 50 -10.55 -2.81 2.24
N GLY A 51 -10.65 -3.64 1.20
CA GLY A 51 -11.66 -4.70 1.07
C GLY A 51 -11.56 -5.76 2.17
N ALA A 52 -10.35 -6.06 2.63
CA ALA A 52 -10.09 -6.98 3.74
C ALA A 52 -10.31 -6.36 5.14
N GLY A 53 -10.55 -5.05 5.24
CA GLY A 53 -10.70 -4.33 6.50
C GLY A 53 -9.38 -4.05 7.24
N VAL A 54 -8.23 -4.38 6.64
CA VAL A 54 -6.89 -4.18 7.22
C VAL A 54 -6.60 -2.70 7.47
N ILE A 55 -7.06 -1.81 6.59
CA ILE A 55 -6.94 -0.35 6.77
C ILE A 55 -7.61 0.12 8.06
N ALA A 56 -8.81 -0.41 8.36
CA ALA A 56 -9.53 -0.07 9.59
C ALA A 56 -8.84 -0.66 10.83
N THR A 57 -8.30 -1.88 10.73
CA THR A 57 -7.53 -2.52 11.80
C THR A 57 -6.26 -1.74 12.13
N LEU A 58 -5.46 -1.39 11.11
CA LEU A 58 -4.24 -0.60 11.26
C LEU A 58 -4.51 0.76 11.88
N LYS A 59 -5.60 1.45 11.46
CA LYS A 59 -5.99 2.73 12.04
C LYS A 59 -6.33 2.62 13.54
N LYS A 60 -6.94 1.51 13.97
CA LYS A 60 -7.28 1.28 15.39
C LYS A 60 -6.05 0.93 16.23
N GLN A 61 -5.15 0.11 15.70
CA GLN A 61 -3.97 -0.34 16.42
C GLN A 61 -2.87 0.73 16.50
N ASN A 62 -2.65 1.46 15.41
CA ASN A 62 -1.50 2.35 15.25
C ASN A 62 -1.90 3.73 14.66
N PRO A 63 -2.75 4.51 15.35
CA PRO A 63 -3.32 5.75 14.81
C PRO A 63 -2.25 6.78 14.41
N ASN A 64 -1.16 6.90 15.18
CA ASN A 64 -0.11 7.89 14.95
C ASN A 64 0.73 7.59 13.69
N THR A 65 0.95 6.32 13.37
CA THR A 65 1.75 5.92 12.20
C THR A 65 0.88 5.59 10.99
N PHE A 66 -0.42 5.38 11.19
CA PHE A 66 -1.36 5.11 10.11
C PHE A 66 -1.47 6.27 9.13
N GLU A 67 -1.53 7.52 9.62
CA GLU A 67 -1.60 8.69 8.74
C GLU A 67 -0.34 8.83 7.88
N ASP A 68 0.83 8.67 8.48
CA ASP A 68 2.11 8.66 7.75
C ASP A 68 2.16 7.54 6.69
N MET A 69 1.61 6.36 7.00
CA MET A 69 1.56 5.23 6.07
C MET A 69 0.71 5.58 4.84
N VAL A 70 -0.51 6.08 5.06
CA VAL A 70 -1.43 6.48 3.99
C VAL A 70 -0.85 7.63 3.17
N LEU A 71 -0.26 8.63 3.81
CA LEU A 71 0.37 9.77 3.13
C LEU A 71 1.57 9.33 2.28
N THR A 72 2.40 8.41 2.78
CA THR A 72 3.57 7.91 2.04
C THR A 72 3.13 7.12 0.80
N LEU A 73 2.17 6.21 0.95
CA LEU A 73 1.62 5.43 -0.17
C LEU A 73 0.91 6.33 -1.18
N GLY A 74 0.07 7.26 -0.72
CA GLY A 74 -0.65 8.21 -1.55
C GLY A 74 0.29 9.10 -2.37
N ARG A 75 1.33 9.67 -1.74
CA ARG A 75 2.35 10.47 -2.43
C ARG A 75 3.10 9.68 -3.50
N GLU A 76 3.44 8.42 -3.22
CA GLU A 76 4.13 7.59 -4.19
C GLU A 76 3.23 7.27 -5.39
N ILE A 77 1.96 6.95 -5.13
CA ILE A 77 0.97 6.72 -6.17
C ILE A 77 0.77 7.98 -7.00
N ASP A 78 0.53 9.14 -6.36
CA ASP A 78 0.32 10.41 -7.05
C ASP A 78 1.55 10.86 -7.85
N ARG A 79 2.76 10.58 -7.35
CA ARG A 79 4.02 10.85 -8.06
C ARG A 79 4.13 10.08 -9.37
N GLN A 80 3.70 8.82 -9.37
CA GLN A 80 3.78 7.93 -10.51
C GLN A 80 2.52 7.95 -11.40
N ALA A 81 1.39 8.37 -10.84
CA ALA A 81 0.13 8.43 -11.54
C ALA A 81 0.30 9.38 -12.74
N PRO A 82 -0.13 8.97 -13.94
CA PRO A 82 -0.03 9.83 -15.10
C PRO A 82 -0.81 11.12 -14.81
N VAL A 83 -0.11 12.26 -14.91
CA VAL A 83 -0.70 13.61 -14.87
C VAL A 83 -1.55 13.77 -16.15
N GLY A 84 -2.74 13.16 -16.15
CA GLY A 84 -3.55 13.00 -17.37
C GLY A 84 -4.78 12.10 -17.24
N GLY A 85 -5.20 11.70 -16.03
CA GLY A 85 -6.38 10.86 -15.81
C GLY A 85 -7.70 11.60 -15.56
N LEU A 86 -7.71 12.94 -15.52
CA LEU A 86 -8.92 13.74 -15.25
C LEU A 86 -9.94 13.79 -16.41
N PHE A 87 -9.66 13.15 -17.54
CA PHE A 87 -10.63 12.97 -18.63
C PHE A 87 -10.44 11.62 -19.32
N ARG A 88 -11.09 10.57 -18.80
CA ARG A 88 -11.60 9.50 -19.66
C ARG A 88 -12.79 8.79 -19.01
N ARG A 89 -13.96 9.20 -19.49
CA ARG A 89 -15.29 8.55 -19.58
C ARG A 89 -15.57 7.34 -18.69
#